data_AF-A0A349WD45-F1
#
_entry.id   AF-A0A349WD45-F1
#
_cell.length_a   1.000
_cell.length_b   1.000
_cell.length_c   1.000
_cell.angle_alpha   90.00
_cell.angle_beta   90.00
_cell.angle_gamma   90.00
#
_symmetry.space_group_name_H-M   'P 1'
#
loop_
_entity.id
_entity.type
_entity.pdbx_description
1 polymer ?
#
loop_
_entity_poly.entity_id
_entity_poly.type
_entity_poly.pdbx_seq_one_letter_code
_entity_poly.pdbx_strand_id
1 'polypeptide(L)'
;MTAFVDVSLFPRAAKPLTSYRPFWAKRFGTAPFLPMSRAEMEQLGWDSCDIVLVTGDAYVDHPSFGMAVIGRLLEAQGFRVGIIAQPDWQSAEPFKALGKPNLFWAVTAGNMDSMINRYTADRKIRSDDAYTPGAEGNRRPDRAAVVYSQRCREAYKDVPIVLGGIEGSLRRIAHYDYWSDKVRRSIVVDAKCDLLLYGNADRAIVEIAHRLAAREPVLSITDVRGTAFVRRTTPEGWFEVDSTSVDQPGRVEDHINPYQTTSEQAAAQGASCSAPNTTVSIADGAGPVSVGVQNDSKKVDGNTHKLNFVPNPSLAAKRKLPPQDRTVIRLPSYEQVRSDAVLYAHANRVMHLETNPGNARALVQAHGEGSIARDVWLNPPPIPLTTAEMDYVFDLPYARSPHPRYADERGRHDGATKIPAWEMIRFSIKIMRGCFGGCTF
;
A
#
# COMPACT_ATOMS: atom_id res chain seq x y z
N MET A 1 15.35 -30.84 -0.69
CA MET A 1 14.44 -29.70 -0.94
C MET A 1 15.26 -28.60 -1.57
N THR A 2 15.12 -28.45 -2.89
CA THR A 2 15.78 -27.38 -3.67
C THR A 2 15.19 -26.04 -3.24
N ALA A 3 15.95 -25.25 -2.48
CA ALA A 3 15.61 -23.86 -2.24
C ALA A 3 15.63 -23.14 -3.60
N PHE A 4 14.46 -22.71 -4.07
CA PHE A 4 14.39 -21.90 -5.29
C PHE A 4 15.21 -20.63 -5.06
N VAL A 5 16.16 -20.36 -5.95
CA VAL A 5 16.97 -19.14 -5.93
C VAL A 5 16.03 -17.95 -6.11
N ASP A 6 16.06 -17.01 -5.17
CA ASP A 6 15.32 -15.76 -5.27
C ASP A 6 15.79 -14.99 -6.52
N VAL A 7 14.95 -14.94 -7.55
CA VAL A 7 15.24 -14.27 -8.83
C VAL A 7 15.17 -12.74 -8.74
N SER A 8 14.85 -12.19 -7.57
CA SER A 8 14.95 -10.74 -7.34
C SER A 8 16.41 -10.36 -7.03
N LEU A 9 17.13 -9.92 -8.05
CA LEU A 9 18.55 -9.53 -7.98
C LEU A 9 18.80 -8.19 -7.25
N PHE A 10 17.86 -7.71 -6.43
CA PHE A 10 17.97 -6.44 -5.72
C PHE A 10 18.23 -6.68 -4.23
N PRO A 11 19.22 -6.00 -3.60
CA PRO A 11 19.44 -6.09 -2.16
C PRO A 11 18.21 -5.58 -1.40
N ARG A 12 17.44 -6.52 -0.83
CA ARG A 12 16.28 -6.22 0.02
C ARG A 12 16.77 -5.90 1.43
N ALA A 13 17.13 -4.64 1.67
CA ALA A 13 17.46 -4.14 3.01
C ALA A 13 16.19 -3.96 3.89
N ALA A 14 15.41 -5.03 4.07
CA ALA A 14 14.19 -5.02 4.89
C ALA A 14 14.32 -6.04 6.02
N LYS A 15 13.95 -5.62 7.23
CA LYS A 15 13.95 -6.49 8.41
C LYS A 15 12.95 -7.66 8.21
N PRO A 16 13.38 -8.93 8.35
CA PRO A 16 12.50 -10.07 8.17
C PRO A 16 11.33 -10.08 9.15
N LEU A 17 10.12 -10.45 8.71
CA LEU A 17 8.93 -10.52 9.57
C LEU A 17 9.13 -11.44 10.79
N THR A 18 9.89 -12.51 10.63
CA THR A 18 10.14 -13.53 11.67
C THR A 18 11.26 -13.15 12.64
N SER A 19 11.96 -12.04 12.40
CA SER A 19 13.10 -11.60 13.23
C SER A 19 12.71 -10.84 14.50
N TYR A 20 11.47 -10.37 14.58
CA TYR A 20 10.98 -9.67 15.76
C TYR A 20 10.79 -10.66 16.92
N ARG A 21 11.27 -10.28 18.12
CA ARG A 21 10.96 -11.04 19.33
C ARG A 21 9.44 -10.96 19.55
N PRO A 22 8.72 -12.09 19.62
CA PRO A 22 7.29 -12.04 19.83
C PRO A 22 6.93 -11.32 21.13
N PHE A 23 5.83 -10.57 21.09
CA PHE A 23 5.30 -9.87 22.23
C PHE A 23 4.82 -10.86 23.31
N TRP A 24 4.73 -10.38 24.56
CA TRP A 24 4.56 -11.23 25.74
C TRP A 24 3.30 -12.10 25.68
N ALA A 25 2.26 -11.63 24.99
CA ALA A 25 0.97 -12.31 24.95
C ALA A 25 0.95 -13.57 24.07
N LYS A 26 2.05 -13.85 23.34
CA LYS A 26 2.28 -15.15 22.68
C LYS A 26 2.04 -16.36 23.61
N ARG A 27 2.21 -16.19 24.92
CA ARG A 27 1.95 -17.24 25.93
C ARG A 27 0.52 -17.77 25.95
N PHE A 28 -0.46 -17.01 25.45
CA PHE A 28 -1.85 -17.47 25.35
C PHE A 28 -2.09 -18.44 24.18
N GLY A 29 -1.09 -18.62 23.30
CA GLY A 29 -1.23 -19.44 22.10
C GLY A 29 -2.03 -18.72 21.00
N THR A 30 -2.47 -19.51 20.02
CA THR A 30 -3.25 -19.04 18.87
C THR A 30 -4.74 -19.24 19.14
N ALA A 31 -5.54 -18.20 18.94
CA ALA A 31 -6.98 -18.28 19.03
C ALA A 31 -7.57 -19.04 17.81
N PRO A 32 -8.60 -19.89 17.98
CA PRO A 32 -9.28 -20.51 16.84
C PRO A 32 -9.84 -19.48 15.86
N PHE A 33 -10.38 -18.39 16.40
CA PHE A 33 -10.77 -17.16 15.71
C PHE A 33 -10.33 -15.97 16.55
N LEU A 34 -10.01 -14.85 15.91
CA LEU A 34 -9.79 -13.60 16.64
C LEU A 34 -11.11 -13.16 17.30
N PRO A 35 -11.13 -12.84 18.60
CA PRO A 35 -12.37 -12.57 19.32
C PRO A 35 -13.10 -11.34 18.77
N MET A 36 -14.41 -11.48 18.62
CA MET A 36 -15.37 -10.45 18.26
C MET A 36 -16.25 -10.00 19.44
N SER A 37 -16.10 -10.63 20.61
CA SER A 37 -16.83 -10.27 21.83
C SER A 37 -16.00 -10.42 23.11
N ARG A 38 -16.46 -9.78 24.20
CA ARG A 38 -15.87 -9.97 25.54
C ARG A 38 -15.95 -11.42 26.02
N ALA A 39 -17.05 -12.11 25.75
CA ALA A 39 -17.21 -13.51 26.13
C ALA A 39 -16.15 -14.41 25.45
N GLU A 40 -15.83 -14.17 24.18
CA GLU A 40 -14.76 -14.89 23.48
C GLU A 40 -13.37 -14.51 24.03
N MET A 41 -13.14 -13.25 24.40
CA MET A 41 -11.91 -12.86 25.10
C MET A 41 -11.74 -13.60 26.43
N GLU A 42 -12.81 -13.72 27.22
CA GLU A 42 -12.81 -14.46 28.49
C GLU A 42 -12.47 -15.94 28.28
N GLN A 43 -13.03 -16.57 27.24
CA GLN A 43 -12.69 -17.96 26.86
C GLN A 43 -11.20 -18.12 26.50
N LEU A 44 -10.58 -17.09 25.92
CA LEU A 44 -9.15 -17.04 25.62
C LEU A 44 -8.28 -16.62 26.82
N GLY A 45 -8.89 -16.25 27.95
CA GLY A 45 -8.21 -15.74 29.15
C GLY A 45 -7.65 -14.32 28.96
N TRP A 46 -8.24 -13.52 28.07
CA TRP A 46 -7.79 -12.16 27.76
C TRP A 46 -8.61 -11.11 28.51
N ASP A 47 -7.95 -10.21 29.24
CA ASP A 47 -8.59 -9.06 29.91
C ASP A 47 -8.86 -7.88 28.94
N SER A 48 -8.05 -7.78 27.88
CA SER A 48 -7.98 -6.67 26.94
C SER A 48 -7.35 -7.10 25.63
N CYS A 49 -7.67 -6.41 24.55
CA CYS A 49 -6.95 -6.52 23.28
C CYS A 49 -5.80 -5.51 23.26
N ASP A 50 -4.65 -5.91 22.73
CA ASP A 50 -3.57 -4.97 22.46
C ASP A 50 -3.88 -4.14 21.22
N ILE A 51 -4.46 -4.77 20.21
CA ILE A 51 -4.87 -4.15 18.95
C ILE A 51 -6.30 -4.56 18.66
N VAL A 52 -7.14 -3.61 18.22
CA VAL A 52 -8.48 -3.93 17.73
C VAL A 52 -8.59 -3.49 16.28
N LEU A 53 -8.89 -4.47 15.43
CA LEU A 53 -9.18 -4.27 14.01
C LEU A 53 -10.65 -3.89 13.84
N VAL A 54 -10.92 -2.83 13.09
CA VAL A 54 -12.27 -2.41 12.72
C VAL A 54 -12.40 -2.50 11.21
N THR A 55 -13.37 -3.29 10.73
CA THR A 55 -13.52 -3.60 9.30
C THR A 55 -14.95 -3.42 8.81
N GLY A 56 -15.09 -3.02 7.55
CA GLY A 56 -16.40 -2.89 6.88
C GLY A 56 -16.97 -4.19 6.35
N ASP A 57 -16.20 -5.27 6.33
CA ASP A 57 -16.68 -6.61 5.94
C ASP A 57 -17.02 -7.46 7.15
N ALA A 58 -17.77 -8.54 6.93
CA ALA A 58 -17.84 -9.65 7.87
C ALA A 58 -16.45 -10.24 8.17
N TYR A 59 -16.27 -10.76 9.39
CA TYR A 59 -15.04 -11.49 9.71
C TYR A 59 -15.04 -12.88 9.09
N VAL A 60 -14.28 -13.02 8.01
CA VAL A 60 -13.94 -14.31 7.41
C VAL A 60 -12.45 -14.55 7.63
N ASP A 61 -12.12 -15.58 8.39
CA ASP A 61 -10.74 -15.89 8.75
C ASP A 61 -10.05 -16.69 7.64
N HIS A 62 -9.82 -16.02 6.50
CA HIS A 62 -9.26 -16.63 5.30
C HIS A 62 -8.14 -15.74 4.74
N PRO A 63 -7.04 -16.30 4.22
CA PRO A 63 -5.91 -15.52 3.71
C PRO A 63 -6.22 -14.63 2.49
N SER A 64 -7.43 -14.68 1.95
CA SER A 64 -7.90 -13.80 0.87
C SER A 64 -8.56 -12.53 1.38
N PHE A 65 -8.77 -12.43 2.69
CA PHE A 65 -9.40 -11.32 3.37
C PHE A 65 -8.33 -10.52 4.10
N GLY A 66 -8.15 -9.25 3.74
CA GLY A 66 -7.01 -8.42 4.18
C GLY A 66 -6.94 -8.25 5.70
N MET A 67 -8.08 -8.02 6.36
CA MET A 67 -8.16 -7.92 7.82
C MET A 67 -7.76 -9.22 8.53
N ALA A 68 -8.06 -10.39 7.96
CA ALA A 68 -7.66 -11.68 8.52
C ALA A 68 -6.15 -11.88 8.39
N VAL A 69 -5.56 -11.53 7.23
CA VAL A 69 -4.10 -11.58 7.03
C VAL A 69 -3.38 -10.69 8.05
N ILE A 70 -3.83 -9.44 8.21
CA ILE A 70 -3.22 -8.50 9.17
C ILE A 70 -3.44 -8.97 10.61
N GLY A 71 -4.63 -9.44 10.95
CA GLY A 71 -4.95 -9.94 12.29
C GLY A 71 -4.13 -11.15 12.69
N ARG A 72 -4.05 -12.17 11.81
CA ARG A 72 -3.24 -13.37 12.05
C ARG A 72 -1.75 -13.05 12.08
N LEU A 73 -1.27 -12.14 11.24
CA LEU A 73 0.12 -11.69 11.30
C LEU A 73 0.44 -11.04 12.65
N LEU A 74 -0.42 -10.14 13.15
CA LEU A 74 -0.24 -9.49 14.45
C LEU A 74 -0.33 -10.49 15.61
N GLU A 75 -1.25 -11.45 15.56
CA GLU A 75 -1.31 -12.55 16.53
C GLU A 75 -0.02 -13.39 16.53
N ALA A 76 0.50 -13.72 15.34
CA ALA A 76 1.77 -14.46 15.20
C ALA A 76 2.98 -13.68 15.73
N GLN A 77 2.91 -12.34 15.75
CA GLN A 77 3.88 -11.47 16.43
C GLN A 77 3.70 -11.45 17.95
N GLY A 78 2.69 -12.14 18.50
CA GLY A 78 2.46 -12.31 19.93
C GLY A 78 1.52 -11.28 20.55
N PHE A 79 0.77 -10.52 19.75
CA PHE A 79 -0.21 -9.55 20.24
C PHE A 79 -1.60 -10.17 20.42
N ARG A 80 -2.38 -9.67 21.38
CA ARG A 80 -3.81 -9.99 21.48
C ARG A 80 -4.59 -9.10 20.52
N VAL A 81 -5.21 -9.72 19.52
CA VAL A 81 -5.89 -8.99 18.44
C VAL A 81 -7.37 -9.33 18.46
N GLY A 82 -8.23 -8.31 18.59
CA GLY A 82 -9.67 -8.47 18.45
C GLY A 82 -10.19 -7.86 17.15
N ILE A 83 -11.38 -8.27 16.71
CA ILE A 83 -12.02 -7.75 15.48
C ILE A 83 -13.43 -7.23 15.79
N ILE A 84 -13.71 -6.00 15.36
CA ILE A 84 -15.05 -5.42 15.28
C ILE A 84 -15.42 -5.34 13.80
N ALA A 85 -16.28 -6.27 13.35
CA ALA A 85 -16.73 -6.39 11.97
C ALA A 85 -18.12 -5.77 11.79
N GLN A 86 -18.26 -4.88 10.80
CA GLN A 86 -19.51 -4.18 10.49
C GLN A 86 -20.23 -3.58 11.71
N PRO A 87 -19.52 -2.78 12.54
CA PRO A 87 -20.18 -2.08 13.63
C PRO A 87 -21.22 -1.09 13.10
N ASP A 88 -22.34 -0.95 13.81
CA ASP A 88 -23.27 0.15 13.54
C ASP A 88 -22.54 1.48 13.82
N TRP A 89 -22.46 2.31 12.78
CA TRP A 89 -21.72 3.56 12.77
C TRP A 89 -22.56 4.77 13.21
N GLN A 90 -23.82 4.58 13.57
CA GLN A 90 -24.67 5.66 14.05
C GLN A 90 -24.27 6.13 15.46
N SER A 91 -23.52 5.34 16.21
CA SER A 91 -22.96 5.70 17.52
C SER A 91 -21.56 5.11 17.74
N ALA A 92 -20.85 5.58 18.78
CA ALA A 92 -19.56 5.02 19.17
C ALA A 92 -19.68 3.77 20.06
N GLU A 93 -20.87 3.43 20.57
CA GLU A 93 -21.05 2.30 21.50
C GLU A 93 -20.64 0.94 20.91
N PRO A 94 -20.99 0.58 19.65
CA PRO A 94 -20.53 -0.67 19.04
C PRO A 94 -19.01 -0.78 18.93
N PHE A 95 -18.30 0.34 18.87
CA PHE A 95 -16.84 0.39 18.82
C PHE A 95 -16.21 0.13 20.20
N LYS A 96 -16.98 0.21 21.29
CA LYS A 96 -16.52 -0.11 22.64
C LYS A 96 -16.66 -1.59 23.00
N ALA A 97 -17.21 -2.42 22.10
CA ALA A 97 -17.56 -3.82 22.38
C ALA A 97 -16.41 -4.66 22.95
N LEU A 98 -15.16 -4.43 22.52
CA LEU A 98 -13.97 -5.14 23.02
C LEU A 98 -13.18 -4.35 24.07
N GLY A 99 -13.66 -3.17 24.46
CA GLY A 99 -12.93 -2.24 25.32
C GLY A 99 -11.87 -1.41 24.61
N LYS A 100 -11.06 -0.72 25.41
CA LYS A 100 -9.96 0.12 24.95
C LYS A 100 -8.77 -0.75 24.50
N PRO A 101 -8.28 -0.62 23.25
CA PRO A 101 -7.03 -1.27 22.84
C PRO A 101 -5.83 -0.73 23.63
N ASN A 102 -4.87 -1.58 23.96
CA ASN A 102 -3.66 -1.15 24.68
C ASN A 102 -2.67 -0.37 23.79
N LEU A 103 -2.64 -0.66 22.48
CA LEU A 103 -1.69 -0.09 21.53
C LEU A 103 -2.37 0.84 20.52
N PHE A 104 -3.27 0.32 19.68
CA PHE A 104 -3.91 1.14 18.63
C PHE A 104 -5.18 0.49 18.03
N TRP A 105 -5.97 1.33 17.37
CA TRP A 105 -7.03 0.94 16.45
C TRP A 105 -6.46 0.68 15.06
N ALA A 106 -6.78 -0.47 14.46
CA ALA A 106 -6.41 -0.80 13.10
C ALA A 106 -7.67 -0.74 12.20
N VAL A 107 -7.83 0.34 11.44
CA VAL A 107 -9.10 0.64 10.76
C VAL A 107 -9.01 0.36 9.26
N THR A 108 -10.04 -0.26 8.69
CA THR A 108 -10.17 -0.48 7.25
C THR A 108 -11.63 -0.48 6.79
N ALA A 109 -11.86 -0.13 5.51
CA ALA A 109 -13.18 -0.23 4.89
C ALA A 109 -13.57 -1.67 4.49
N GLY A 110 -12.60 -2.60 4.53
CA GLY A 110 -12.75 -3.99 4.07
C GLY A 110 -11.92 -4.28 2.81
N ASN A 111 -12.25 -5.38 2.14
CA ASN A 111 -11.63 -5.87 0.91
C ASN A 111 -12.09 -5.11 -0.34
N MET A 112 -13.11 -4.28 -0.23
CA MET A 112 -13.64 -3.45 -1.31
C MET A 112 -13.88 -2.03 -0.80
N ASP A 113 -13.81 -1.05 -1.69
CA ASP A 113 -14.25 0.30 -1.40
C ASP A 113 -15.75 0.32 -1.03
N SER A 114 -16.09 1.05 0.03
CA SER A 114 -17.46 1.07 0.57
C SER A 114 -18.49 1.66 -0.40
N MET A 115 -18.07 2.58 -1.27
CA MET A 115 -18.95 3.18 -2.27
C MET A 115 -19.25 2.19 -3.40
N ILE A 116 -18.23 1.48 -3.92
CA ILE A 116 -18.44 0.45 -4.95
C ILE A 116 -19.33 -0.67 -4.44
N ASN A 117 -19.18 -1.03 -3.17
CA ASN A 117 -19.98 -2.08 -2.58
C ASN A 117 -21.46 -1.67 -2.49
N ARG A 118 -21.73 -0.40 -2.17
CA ARG A 118 -23.10 0.10 -2.01
C ARG A 118 -23.75 0.55 -3.32
N TYR A 119 -22.97 0.95 -4.32
CA TYR A 119 -23.48 1.59 -5.54
C TYR A 119 -22.98 0.90 -6.82
N THR A 120 -23.81 0.90 -7.86
CA THR A 120 -23.38 0.57 -9.22
C THR A 120 -22.59 1.73 -9.83
N ALA A 121 -21.91 1.50 -10.95
CA ALA A 121 -21.21 2.56 -11.69
C ALA A 121 -22.17 3.71 -12.08
N ASP A 122 -23.42 3.40 -12.38
CA ASP A 122 -24.49 4.39 -12.66
C ASP A 122 -25.07 5.05 -11.40
N ARG A 123 -24.41 4.92 -10.24
CA ARG A 123 -24.81 5.48 -8.95
C ARG A 123 -26.15 4.96 -8.40
N LYS A 124 -26.59 3.78 -8.84
CA LYS A 124 -27.77 3.12 -8.27
C LYS A 124 -27.38 2.32 -7.03
N ILE A 125 -28.20 2.36 -5.98
CA ILE A 125 -27.96 1.58 -4.76
C ILE A 125 -28.11 0.09 -5.08
N ARG A 126 -27.15 -0.71 -4.64
CA ARG A 126 -27.22 -2.18 -4.68
C ARG A 126 -28.05 -2.69 -3.51
N SER A 127 -28.86 -3.71 -3.77
CA SER A 127 -29.64 -4.40 -2.72
C SER A 127 -28.78 -5.35 -1.89
N ASP A 128 -27.62 -5.75 -2.40
CA ASP A 128 -26.75 -6.79 -1.86
C ASP A 128 -25.32 -6.30 -1.55
N ASP A 129 -24.68 -6.91 -0.55
CA ASP A 129 -23.25 -6.73 -0.22
C ASP A 129 -22.57 -8.11 -0.16
N ALA A 130 -21.63 -8.36 -1.08
CA ALA A 130 -20.96 -9.65 -1.20
C ALA A 130 -20.11 -10.05 0.02
N TYR A 131 -19.76 -9.10 0.88
CA TYR A 131 -18.92 -9.31 2.06
C TYR A 131 -19.72 -9.29 3.38
N THR A 132 -21.04 -9.38 3.29
CA THR A 132 -21.96 -9.39 4.43
C THR A 132 -22.66 -10.74 4.54
N PRO A 133 -22.95 -11.25 5.76
CA PRO A 133 -23.76 -12.46 5.92
C PRO A 133 -25.16 -12.27 5.32
N GLY A 134 -25.64 -13.27 4.58
CA GLY A 134 -26.92 -13.21 3.87
C GLY A 134 -26.95 -12.22 2.70
N ALA A 135 -25.80 -11.67 2.32
CA ALA A 135 -25.67 -10.61 1.33
C ALA A 135 -26.47 -9.33 1.68
N GLU A 136 -26.72 -9.06 2.97
CA GLU A 136 -27.50 -7.90 3.38
C GLU A 136 -26.83 -6.58 2.95
N GLY A 137 -27.55 -5.75 2.20
CA GLY A 137 -27.09 -4.40 1.88
C GLY A 137 -27.06 -3.48 3.11
N ASN A 138 -26.37 -2.34 2.98
CA ASN A 138 -26.38 -1.26 3.98
C ASN A 138 -25.87 -1.66 5.38
N ARG A 139 -24.89 -2.55 5.45
CA ARG A 139 -24.21 -2.97 6.70
C ARG A 139 -22.89 -2.25 6.98
N ARG A 140 -22.52 -1.29 6.13
CA ARG A 140 -21.37 -0.39 6.30
C ARG A 140 -21.74 1.03 5.81
N PRO A 141 -21.12 2.10 6.34
CA PRO A 141 -21.31 3.45 5.84
C PRO A 141 -20.56 3.70 4.54
N ASP A 142 -20.99 4.72 3.82
CA ASP A 142 -20.21 5.36 2.76
C ASP A 142 -18.90 5.91 3.33
N ARG A 143 -17.80 5.70 2.62
CA ARG A 143 -16.43 6.08 3.05
C ARG A 143 -16.11 5.52 4.43
N ALA A 144 -16.33 4.22 4.57
CA ALA A 144 -16.27 3.51 5.85
C ALA A 144 -14.98 3.77 6.64
N ALA A 145 -13.82 3.87 5.96
CA ALA A 145 -12.55 4.17 6.62
C ALA A 145 -12.58 5.48 7.43
N VAL A 146 -13.19 6.53 6.87
CA VAL A 146 -13.30 7.85 7.52
C VAL A 146 -14.27 7.78 8.70
N VAL A 147 -15.47 7.23 8.47
CA VAL A 147 -16.52 7.13 9.50
C VAL A 147 -16.06 6.29 10.67
N TYR A 148 -15.47 5.11 10.42
CA TYR A 148 -14.97 4.24 11.46
C TYR A 148 -13.81 4.86 12.24
N SER A 149 -12.91 5.58 11.59
CA SER A 149 -11.83 6.31 12.29
C SER A 149 -12.41 7.36 13.26
N GLN A 150 -13.44 8.10 12.85
CA GLN A 150 -14.10 9.08 13.71
C GLN A 150 -14.79 8.41 14.91
N ARG A 151 -15.48 7.27 14.69
CA ARG A 151 -16.11 6.51 15.78
C ARG A 151 -15.10 5.88 16.74
N CYS A 152 -13.97 5.38 16.24
CA CYS A 152 -12.87 4.91 17.08
C CYS A 152 -12.32 6.03 17.97
N ARG A 153 -12.17 7.25 17.41
CA ARG A 153 -11.73 8.44 18.15
C ARG A 153 -12.74 8.87 19.21
N GLU A 154 -14.04 8.80 18.88
CA GLU A 154 -15.13 9.09 19.82
C GLU A 154 -15.19 8.06 20.96
N ALA A 155 -14.97 6.77 20.65
CA ALA A 155 -14.95 5.70 21.64
C ALA A 155 -13.77 5.83 22.63
N TYR A 156 -12.55 6.05 22.13
CA TYR A 156 -11.36 6.31 22.96
C TYR A 156 -10.42 7.30 22.27
N LYS A 157 -10.45 8.57 22.73
CA LYS A 157 -9.72 9.70 22.12
C LYS A 157 -8.20 9.50 22.05
N ASP A 158 -7.62 8.92 23.10
CA ASP A 158 -6.17 8.83 23.27
C ASP A 158 -5.54 7.59 22.60
N VAL A 159 -6.34 6.73 21.98
CA VAL A 159 -5.84 5.54 21.29
C VAL A 159 -5.43 5.93 19.87
N PRO A 160 -4.18 5.65 19.44
CA PRO A 160 -3.75 5.87 18.08
C PRO A 160 -4.63 5.15 17.05
N ILE A 161 -4.82 5.78 15.89
CA ILE A 161 -5.54 5.19 14.76
C ILE A 161 -4.53 4.94 13.63
N VAL A 162 -4.33 3.67 13.33
CA VAL A 162 -3.57 3.19 12.17
C VAL A 162 -4.57 2.76 11.11
N LEU A 163 -4.69 3.57 10.06
CA LEU A 163 -5.64 3.36 8.97
C LEU A 163 -4.97 2.57 7.83
N GLY A 164 -5.71 1.72 7.14
CA GLY A 164 -5.21 1.03 5.95
C GLY A 164 -6.30 0.47 5.04
N GLY A 165 -5.91 -0.43 4.14
CA GLY A 165 -6.79 -1.04 3.14
C GLY A 165 -6.94 -0.19 1.87
N ILE A 166 -7.92 -0.53 1.05
CA ILE A 166 -8.10 0.04 -0.30
C ILE A 166 -8.38 1.53 -0.25
N GLU A 167 -9.34 1.96 0.57
CA GLU A 167 -9.69 3.38 0.70
C GLU A 167 -8.51 4.22 1.19
N GLY A 168 -7.80 3.73 2.20
CA GLY A 168 -6.59 4.37 2.72
C GLY A 168 -5.52 4.50 1.64
N SER A 169 -5.19 3.37 0.99
CA SER A 169 -4.10 3.30 0.02
C SER A 169 -4.34 4.20 -1.20
N LEU A 170 -5.55 4.19 -1.76
CA LEU A 170 -5.86 4.93 -2.98
C LEU A 170 -6.04 6.44 -2.72
N ARG A 171 -6.47 6.83 -1.51
CA ARG A 171 -6.80 8.21 -1.15
C ARG A 171 -5.71 8.89 -0.31
N ARG A 172 -4.47 8.41 -0.40
CA ARG A 172 -3.31 8.86 0.41
C ARG A 172 -2.85 10.29 0.14
N ILE A 173 -3.12 10.82 -1.05
CA ILE A 173 -2.97 12.24 -1.41
C ILE A 173 -4.32 12.81 -1.88
N ALA A 174 -4.33 14.07 -2.31
CA ALA A 174 -5.48 14.64 -3.01
C ALA A 174 -5.89 13.75 -4.20
N HIS A 175 -7.17 13.41 -4.26
CA HIS A 175 -7.69 12.43 -5.21
C HIS A 175 -9.02 12.92 -5.78
N TYR A 176 -9.27 12.59 -7.04
CA TYR A 176 -10.59 12.73 -7.63
C TYR A 176 -11.53 11.67 -7.06
N ASP A 177 -12.71 12.11 -6.64
CA ASP A 177 -13.77 11.27 -6.14
C ASP A 177 -14.93 11.29 -7.13
N TYR A 178 -15.15 10.17 -7.82
CA TYR A 178 -16.13 10.11 -8.90
C TYR A 178 -17.58 10.21 -8.38
N TRP A 179 -17.83 9.78 -7.14
CA TRP A 179 -19.17 9.87 -6.52
C TRP A 179 -19.63 11.31 -6.32
N SER A 180 -18.75 12.20 -5.84
CA SER A 180 -19.06 13.61 -5.62
C SER A 180 -18.62 14.55 -6.75
N ASP A 181 -17.96 14.00 -7.77
CA ASP A 181 -17.38 14.73 -8.91
C ASP A 181 -16.46 15.88 -8.48
N LYS A 182 -15.59 15.60 -7.49
CA LYS A 182 -14.74 16.61 -6.85
C LYS A 182 -13.38 16.05 -6.52
N VAL A 183 -12.37 16.93 -6.53
CA VAL A 183 -11.07 16.63 -5.90
C VAL A 183 -11.21 16.79 -4.38
N ARG A 184 -10.98 15.70 -3.66
CA ARG A 184 -11.00 15.64 -2.20
C ARG A 184 -9.58 15.69 -1.64
N ARG A 185 -9.48 16.06 -0.37
CA ARG A 185 -8.23 16.04 0.39
C ARG A 185 -7.75 14.59 0.61
N SER A 186 -6.52 14.45 1.09
CA SER A 186 -6.01 13.16 1.54
C SER A 186 -6.88 12.60 2.67
N ILE A 187 -7.13 11.30 2.62
CA ILE A 187 -7.86 10.58 3.68
C ILE A 187 -7.17 10.68 5.03
N VAL A 188 -5.84 10.90 5.07
CA VAL A 188 -5.10 11.13 6.32
C VAL A 188 -5.66 12.35 7.07
N VAL A 189 -6.02 13.41 6.32
CA VAL A 189 -6.60 14.64 6.87
C VAL A 189 -8.08 14.43 7.22
N ASP A 190 -8.86 13.82 6.34
CA ASP A 190 -10.31 13.62 6.52
C ASP A 190 -10.63 12.65 7.67
N ALA A 191 -9.90 11.54 7.76
CA ALA A 191 -10.07 10.51 8.80
C ALA A 191 -9.40 10.89 10.13
N LYS A 192 -8.46 11.85 10.13
CA LYS A 192 -7.62 12.22 11.28
C LYS A 192 -6.95 10.98 11.91
N CYS A 193 -6.46 10.08 11.07
CA CYS A 193 -5.65 8.97 11.52
C CYS A 193 -4.24 9.46 11.90
N ASP A 194 -3.60 8.76 12.83
CA ASP A 194 -2.24 9.09 13.27
C ASP A 194 -1.22 8.59 12.25
N LEU A 195 -1.44 7.39 11.72
CA LEU A 195 -0.68 6.80 10.61
C LEU A 195 -1.64 6.20 9.59
N LEU A 196 -1.35 6.39 8.30
CA LEU A 196 -1.96 5.64 7.20
C LEU A 196 -0.93 4.66 6.66
N LEU A 197 -1.32 3.40 6.48
CA LEU A 197 -0.54 2.35 5.83
C LEU A 197 -1.07 2.10 4.42
N TYR A 198 -0.20 2.21 3.43
CA TYR A 198 -0.56 2.03 2.03
C TYR A 198 0.24 0.91 1.35
N GLY A 199 -0.38 0.26 0.37
CA GLY A 199 0.18 -0.92 -0.29
C GLY A 199 0.11 -2.16 0.62
N ASN A 200 1.08 -3.08 0.47
CA ASN A 200 1.16 -4.26 1.33
C ASN A 200 1.74 -3.87 2.71
N ALA A 201 0.86 -3.78 3.71
CA ALA A 201 1.17 -3.20 5.01
C ALA A 201 1.89 -4.15 5.98
N ASP A 202 2.16 -5.41 5.62
CA ASP A 202 2.69 -6.46 6.50
C ASP A 202 3.92 -6.03 7.29
N ARG A 203 4.93 -5.47 6.62
CA ARG A 203 6.17 -5.02 7.29
C ARG A 203 5.91 -3.84 8.22
N ALA A 204 5.17 -2.86 7.71
CA ALA A 204 4.95 -1.60 8.38
C ALA A 204 4.07 -1.76 9.62
N ILE A 205 2.99 -2.56 9.54
CA ILE A 205 2.11 -2.83 10.69
C ILE A 205 2.85 -3.59 11.79
N VAL A 206 3.72 -4.55 11.43
CA VAL A 206 4.53 -5.31 12.39
C VAL A 206 5.53 -4.39 13.10
N GLU A 207 6.23 -3.56 12.33
CA GLU A 207 7.19 -2.60 12.88
C GLU A 207 6.53 -1.59 13.81
N ILE A 208 5.41 -0.98 13.37
CA ILE A 208 4.62 -0.04 14.18
C ILE A 208 4.11 -0.69 15.46
N ALA A 209 3.56 -1.91 15.38
CA ALA A 209 3.06 -2.61 16.56
C ALA A 209 4.15 -2.84 17.61
N HIS A 210 5.34 -3.28 17.18
CA HIS A 210 6.47 -3.47 18.10
C HIS A 210 7.02 -2.15 18.68
N ARG A 211 7.06 -1.07 17.89
CA ARG A 211 7.50 0.26 18.38
C ARG A 211 6.49 0.85 19.38
N LEU A 212 5.20 0.76 19.11
CA LEU A 212 4.16 1.18 20.04
C LEU A 212 4.16 0.31 21.32
N ALA A 213 4.43 -0.98 21.19
CA ALA A 213 4.60 -1.88 22.34
C ALA A 213 5.83 -1.52 23.21
N ALA A 214 6.88 -0.97 22.58
CA ALA A 214 8.02 -0.37 23.26
C ALA A 214 7.75 1.04 23.81
N ARG A 215 6.48 1.49 23.78
CA ARG A 215 5.99 2.80 24.24
C ARG A 215 6.56 3.98 23.47
N GLU A 216 6.98 3.77 22.23
CA GLU A 216 7.31 4.88 21.36
C GLU A 216 6.03 5.68 21.02
N PRO A 217 6.04 7.02 21.14
CA PRO A 217 4.90 7.84 20.73
C PRO A 217 4.59 7.67 19.23
N VAL A 218 3.31 7.46 18.88
CA VAL A 218 2.91 7.25 17.47
C VAL A 218 3.39 8.37 16.53
N LEU A 219 3.42 9.62 17.02
CA LEU A 219 3.83 10.78 16.24
C LEU A 219 5.34 10.86 15.97
N SER A 220 6.18 10.09 16.68
CA SER A 220 7.62 10.00 16.38
C SER A 220 7.96 8.92 15.35
N ILE A 221 7.00 8.05 15.02
CA ILE A 221 7.18 6.99 14.03
C ILE A 221 7.03 7.58 12.62
N THR A 222 8.08 8.22 12.13
CA THR A 222 8.06 8.97 10.87
C THR A 222 8.89 8.36 9.75
N ASP A 223 9.54 7.23 10.00
CA ASP A 223 10.59 6.63 9.14
C ASP A 223 10.21 5.24 8.58
N VAL A 224 9.03 4.73 8.91
CA VAL A 224 8.56 3.42 8.43
C VAL A 224 8.11 3.52 6.97
N ARG A 225 8.63 2.66 6.09
CA ARG A 225 8.22 2.62 4.68
C ARG A 225 6.76 2.19 4.54
N GLY A 226 6.05 2.76 3.57
CA GLY A 226 4.63 2.49 3.32
C GLY A 226 3.68 3.22 4.28
N THR A 227 4.17 4.21 5.04
CA THR A 227 3.33 5.07 5.89
C THR A 227 3.08 6.43 5.27
N ALA A 228 1.94 7.03 5.59
CA ALA A 228 1.66 8.44 5.41
C ALA A 228 1.13 9.07 6.70
N PHE A 229 1.49 10.33 6.96
CA PHE A 229 1.11 11.04 8.18
C PHE A 229 1.13 12.56 7.98
N VAL A 230 0.46 13.29 8.87
CA VAL A 230 0.43 14.76 8.83
C VAL A 230 1.58 15.32 9.64
N ARG A 231 2.24 16.34 9.09
CA ARG A 231 3.30 17.14 9.74
C ARG A 231 3.18 18.61 9.38
N ARG A 232 3.94 19.47 10.07
CA ARG A 232 3.93 20.93 9.83
C ARG A 232 5.12 21.45 9.05
N THR A 233 6.28 20.83 9.20
CA THR A 233 7.54 21.29 8.62
C THR A 233 8.35 20.10 8.10
N THR A 234 9.03 20.25 6.98
CA THR A 234 10.02 19.28 6.49
C THR A 234 11.13 19.06 7.53
N PRO A 235 11.60 17.82 7.78
CA PRO A 235 12.65 17.61 8.78
C PRO A 235 13.97 18.21 8.33
N GLU A 236 14.82 18.54 9.30
CA GLU A 236 16.18 18.98 9.03
C GLU A 236 16.98 17.91 8.26
N GLY A 237 17.78 18.34 7.29
CA GLY A 237 18.61 17.46 6.47
C GLY A 237 17.89 16.72 5.33
N TRP A 238 16.62 17.05 5.06
CA TRP A 238 15.90 16.61 3.86
C TRP A 238 16.00 17.64 2.75
N PHE A 239 16.18 17.15 1.52
CA PHE A 239 16.19 17.95 0.30
C PHE A 239 14.82 17.86 -0.36
N GLU A 240 14.22 19.01 -0.61
CA GLU A 240 12.93 19.10 -1.28
C GLU A 240 13.13 19.34 -2.77
N VAL A 241 12.57 18.45 -3.58
CA VAL A 241 12.48 18.60 -5.04
C VAL A 241 11.07 19.08 -5.36
N ASP A 242 10.98 20.30 -5.85
CA ASP A 242 9.71 20.90 -6.23
C ASP A 242 9.20 20.31 -7.56
N SER A 243 8.06 19.62 -7.55
CA SER A 243 7.35 19.16 -8.74
C SER A 243 6.06 19.95 -9.00
N THR A 244 5.99 21.22 -8.58
CA THR A 244 4.83 22.09 -8.85
C THR A 244 4.83 22.65 -10.27
N SER A 245 5.94 22.56 -11.00
CA SER A 245 6.01 22.92 -12.42
C SER A 245 5.72 21.72 -13.31
N VAL A 246 4.83 21.91 -14.28
CA VAL A 246 4.60 20.92 -15.34
C VAL A 246 5.83 20.82 -16.24
N ASP A 247 6.15 19.59 -16.67
CA ASP A 247 7.23 19.33 -17.62
C ASP A 247 7.01 20.11 -18.92
N GLN A 248 8.03 20.84 -19.37
CA GLN A 248 8.01 21.48 -20.68
C GLN A 248 8.44 20.47 -21.76
N PRO A 249 7.88 20.53 -22.99
CA PRO A 249 8.34 19.70 -24.10
C PRO A 249 9.86 19.83 -24.27
N GLY A 250 10.57 18.70 -24.22
CA GLY A 250 12.02 18.70 -24.20
C GLY A 250 12.59 17.29 -24.27
N ARG A 251 13.90 17.19 -24.07
CA ARG A 251 14.60 15.89 -24.04
C ARG A 251 14.07 15.07 -22.85
N VAL A 252 13.44 13.93 -23.15
CA VAL A 252 13.05 12.94 -22.15
C VAL A 252 14.33 12.30 -21.60
N GLU A 253 14.45 12.19 -20.28
CA GLU A 253 15.57 11.45 -19.69
C GLU A 253 15.50 9.97 -20.09
N ASP A 254 16.62 9.43 -20.56
CA ASP A 254 16.69 8.03 -20.95
C ASP A 254 16.51 7.16 -19.68
N HIS A 255 15.36 6.49 -19.56
CA HIS A 255 15.12 5.58 -18.44
C HIS A 255 16.05 4.36 -18.54
N ILE A 256 16.79 4.08 -17.49
CA ILE A 256 17.54 2.82 -17.37
C ILE A 256 16.50 1.70 -17.30
N ASN A 257 16.47 0.85 -18.33
CA ASN A 257 15.56 -0.30 -18.33
C ASN A 257 15.98 -1.25 -17.18
N PRO A 258 15.12 -1.47 -16.18
CA PRO A 258 15.45 -2.26 -15.00
C PRO A 258 15.61 -3.76 -15.30
N TYR A 259 15.23 -4.20 -16.51
CA TYR A 259 15.37 -5.56 -17.01
C TYR A 259 16.46 -5.70 -18.06
N GLN A 260 17.37 -4.72 -18.22
CA GLN A 260 18.52 -4.91 -19.10
C GLN A 260 19.26 -6.19 -18.70
N THR A 261 19.29 -7.13 -19.63
CA THR A 261 20.04 -8.37 -19.48
C THR A 261 21.53 -8.04 -19.30
N THR A 262 22.29 -8.93 -18.65
CA THR A 262 23.74 -8.77 -18.48
C THR A 262 24.46 -8.53 -19.82
N SER A 263 23.93 -9.13 -20.91
CA SER A 263 24.35 -8.91 -22.29
C SER A 263 24.07 -7.49 -22.82
N GLU A 264 22.91 -6.91 -22.50
CA GLU A 264 22.56 -5.54 -22.92
C GLU A 264 23.32 -4.49 -22.12
N GLN A 265 23.59 -4.74 -20.83
CA GLN A 265 24.46 -3.88 -20.01
C GLN A 265 25.91 -3.89 -20.51
N ALA A 266 26.43 -5.07 -20.88
CA ALA A 266 27.76 -5.17 -21.48
C ALA A 266 27.83 -4.46 -22.83
N ALA A 267 26.84 -4.66 -23.71
CA ALA A 267 26.77 -4.01 -25.01
C ALA A 267 26.68 -2.47 -24.90
N ALA A 268 25.90 -1.96 -23.94
CA ALA A 268 25.80 -0.52 -23.68
C ALA A 268 27.10 0.10 -23.12
N GLN A 269 27.94 -0.72 -22.48
CA GLN A 269 29.27 -0.33 -21.98
C GLN A 269 30.41 -0.57 -22.99
N GLY A 270 30.07 -0.96 -24.23
CA GLY A 270 31.07 -1.24 -25.27
C GLY A 270 31.83 -2.54 -25.08
N ALA A 271 31.34 -3.45 -24.23
CA ALA A 271 31.93 -4.76 -24.00
C ALA A 271 31.05 -5.87 -24.62
N SER A 272 31.66 -6.81 -25.35
CA SER A 272 30.97 -8.04 -25.74
C SER A 272 31.17 -9.11 -24.66
N CYS A 273 30.08 -9.57 -24.04
CA CYS A 273 30.15 -10.78 -23.24
C CYS A 273 30.42 -11.97 -24.17
N SER A 274 31.66 -12.45 -24.16
CA SER A 274 31.98 -13.78 -24.67
C SER A 274 31.57 -14.79 -23.60
N ALA A 275 30.40 -15.41 -23.72
CA ALA A 275 30.07 -16.60 -22.94
C ALA A 275 29.96 -17.81 -23.89
N PRO A 276 30.52 -18.98 -23.54
CA PRO A 276 30.61 -20.12 -24.44
C PRO A 276 29.27 -20.84 -24.57
N ASN A 277 28.92 -21.20 -25.81
CA ASN A 277 28.00 -22.26 -26.20
C ASN A 277 26.83 -22.60 -25.26
N THR A 278 25.64 -22.08 -25.57
CA THR A 278 24.43 -22.88 -25.44
C THR A 278 23.49 -22.57 -26.60
N THR A 279 23.50 -23.47 -27.57
CA THR A 279 22.50 -23.59 -28.63
C THR A 279 21.16 -23.99 -28.02
N VAL A 280 20.12 -23.17 -28.21
CA VAL A 280 18.77 -23.66 -28.50
C VAL A 280 18.14 -22.72 -29.53
N SER A 281 18.05 -23.21 -30.76
CA SER A 281 17.22 -22.66 -31.82
C SER A 281 15.74 -22.98 -31.55
N ILE A 282 14.83 -22.12 -31.97
CA ILE A 282 13.77 -22.39 -32.97
C ILE A 282 12.91 -21.12 -33.11
N ALA A 283 12.99 -20.49 -34.28
CA ALA A 283 11.85 -19.99 -35.05
C ALA A 283 12.40 -19.48 -36.39
N ASP A 284 12.35 -20.34 -37.40
CA ASP A 284 12.67 -20.05 -38.79
C ASP A 284 11.67 -19.06 -39.41
N GLY A 285 12.17 -18.16 -40.27
CA GLY A 285 11.32 -17.54 -41.29
C GLY A 285 11.59 -16.08 -41.67
N ALA A 286 12.82 -15.72 -42.06
CA ALA A 286 13.06 -14.66 -43.06
C ALA A 286 14.55 -14.66 -43.45
N GLY A 287 14.84 -14.89 -44.73
CA GLY A 287 16.20 -14.88 -45.27
C GLY A 287 16.88 -13.50 -45.16
N PRO A 288 18.22 -13.44 -45.13
CA PRO A 288 18.94 -12.18 -44.99
C PRO A 288 18.85 -11.38 -46.29
N VAL A 289 18.15 -10.25 -46.25
CA VAL A 289 18.28 -9.21 -47.28
C VAL A 289 19.53 -8.40 -46.92
N SER A 290 20.63 -8.67 -47.61
CA SER A 290 21.83 -7.85 -47.59
C SER A 290 21.56 -6.55 -48.34
N VAL A 291 21.20 -5.47 -47.63
CA VAL A 291 21.29 -4.12 -48.18
C VAL A 291 22.70 -3.61 -47.92
N GLY A 292 23.56 -3.77 -48.91
CA GLY A 292 24.86 -3.10 -48.94
C GLY A 292 24.62 -1.59 -49.02
N VAL A 293 24.89 -0.87 -47.94
CA VAL A 293 24.97 0.59 -47.99
C VAL A 293 26.26 0.94 -48.72
N GLN A 294 26.13 1.29 -49.99
CA GLN A 294 27.18 1.89 -50.80
C GLN A 294 27.62 3.19 -50.12
N ASN A 295 28.93 3.29 -49.86
CA ASN A 295 29.60 4.54 -49.53
C ASN A 295 29.48 5.49 -50.72
N ASP A 296 28.44 6.32 -50.70
CA ASP A 296 28.29 7.40 -51.67
C ASP A 296 28.90 8.67 -51.07
N SER A 297 30.20 8.84 -51.30
CA SER A 297 30.96 10.03 -50.97
C SER A 297 30.51 11.22 -51.85
N LYS A 298 29.43 11.89 -51.44
CA LYS A 298 29.08 13.22 -51.97
C LYS A 298 29.84 14.30 -51.20
N LYS A 299 30.70 15.01 -51.93
CA LYS A 299 31.30 16.29 -51.54
C LYS A 299 30.20 17.24 -51.06
N VAL A 300 30.26 17.63 -49.79
CA VAL A 300 29.50 18.77 -49.24
C VAL A 300 30.49 19.91 -49.06
N ASP A 301 30.10 21.06 -49.58
CA ASP A 301 30.88 22.29 -49.66
C ASP A 301 31.44 22.77 -48.31
N GLY A 302 32.59 23.47 -48.43
CA GLY A 302 33.42 23.91 -47.33
C GLY A 302 32.78 25.00 -46.48
N ASN A 303 32.00 24.60 -45.47
CA ASN A 303 32.02 25.23 -44.15
C ASN A 303 31.41 24.35 -43.04
N THR A 304 31.74 23.05 -43.02
CA THR A 304 31.29 22.15 -41.94
C THR A 304 32.33 22.14 -40.81
N HIS A 305 32.07 22.89 -39.73
CA HIS A 305 32.87 22.80 -38.51
C HIS A 305 32.42 21.60 -37.68
N LYS A 306 33.31 20.61 -37.48
CA LYS A 306 33.09 19.57 -36.47
C LYS A 306 33.02 20.21 -35.09
N LEU A 307 31.83 20.31 -34.52
CA LEU A 307 31.63 20.67 -33.12
C LEU A 307 32.03 19.48 -32.25
N ASN A 308 33.22 19.53 -31.66
CA ASN A 308 33.59 18.61 -30.59
C ASN A 308 32.95 19.07 -29.29
N PHE A 309 31.87 18.40 -28.89
CA PHE A 309 31.27 18.59 -27.58
C PHE A 309 32.18 17.95 -26.52
N VAL A 310 32.97 18.78 -25.84
CA VAL A 310 33.74 18.36 -24.67
C VAL A 310 32.84 18.52 -23.45
N PRO A 311 32.55 17.46 -22.68
CA PRO A 311 31.78 17.59 -21.44
C PRO A 311 32.50 18.58 -20.53
N ASN A 312 31.81 19.63 -20.09
CA ASN A 312 32.41 20.59 -19.17
C ASN A 312 32.46 19.97 -17.76
N PRO A 313 33.65 19.59 -17.22
CA PRO A 313 33.74 18.95 -15.92
C PRO A 313 33.35 19.90 -14.76
N SER A 314 33.34 21.22 -14.99
CA SER A 314 32.86 22.20 -14.01
C SER A 314 31.33 22.23 -13.85
N LEU A 315 30.56 21.72 -14.84
CA LEU A 315 29.11 21.52 -14.74
C LEU A 315 28.76 20.17 -14.08
N ALA A 316 29.60 19.14 -14.27
CA ALA A 316 29.44 17.84 -13.61
C ALA A 316 29.66 17.93 -12.10
N ALA A 317 30.60 18.77 -11.65
CA ALA A 317 30.92 18.93 -10.23
C ALA A 317 29.85 19.66 -9.40
N LYS A 318 28.91 20.39 -10.03
CA LYS A 318 27.84 21.14 -9.34
C LYS A 318 26.51 20.38 -9.16
N ARG A 319 26.38 19.18 -9.71
CA ARG A 319 25.19 18.32 -9.53
C ARG A 319 25.57 17.03 -8.79
N LYS A 320 26.04 17.14 -7.54
CA LYS A 320 25.77 16.02 -6.62
C LYS A 320 24.27 16.05 -6.37
N LEU A 321 23.53 15.22 -7.11
CA LEU A 321 22.13 14.99 -6.83
C LEU A 321 22.00 14.68 -5.34
N PRO A 322 21.04 15.29 -4.63
CA PRO A 322 20.87 15.02 -3.21
C PRO A 322 20.69 13.51 -2.98
N PRO A 323 21.16 12.99 -1.84
CA PRO A 323 20.98 11.57 -1.51
C PRO A 323 19.51 11.17 -1.65
N GLN A 324 19.24 10.10 -2.40
CA GLN A 324 17.87 9.70 -2.74
C GLN A 324 17.04 9.36 -1.50
N ASP A 325 17.70 8.80 -0.47
CA ASP A 325 17.15 8.46 0.84
C ASP A 325 16.75 9.69 1.69
N ARG A 326 17.31 10.88 1.38
CA ARG A 326 16.98 12.15 2.03
C ARG A 326 16.35 13.16 1.10
N THR A 327 15.78 12.69 -0.01
CA THR A 327 15.06 13.53 -0.96
C THR A 327 13.57 13.28 -0.87
N VAL A 328 12.79 14.36 -0.76
CA VAL A 328 11.32 14.35 -0.80
C VAL A 328 10.86 15.16 -2.00
N ILE A 329 9.86 14.66 -2.73
CA ILE A 329 9.24 15.38 -3.84
C ILE A 329 8.00 16.11 -3.34
N ARG A 330 7.97 17.43 -3.52
CA ARG A 330 6.80 18.26 -3.23
C ARG A 330 5.85 18.24 -4.42
N LEU A 331 4.68 17.66 -4.20
CA LEU A 331 3.56 17.68 -5.13
C LEU A 331 2.85 19.04 -5.09
N PRO A 332 2.16 19.45 -6.16
CA PRO A 332 1.23 20.57 -6.11
C PRO A 332 0.24 20.41 -4.94
N SER A 333 -0.02 21.50 -4.23
CA SER A 333 -0.92 21.51 -3.06
C SER A 333 -2.33 21.06 -3.42
N TYR A 334 -3.09 20.60 -2.42
CA TYR A 334 -4.50 20.26 -2.59
C TYR A 334 -5.29 21.41 -3.23
N GLU A 335 -5.05 22.64 -2.78
CA GLU A 335 -5.68 23.85 -3.27
C GLU A 335 -5.41 24.05 -4.77
N GLN A 336 -4.16 23.87 -5.21
CA GLN A 336 -3.78 23.96 -6.62
C GLN A 336 -4.42 22.87 -7.48
N VAL A 337 -4.31 21.59 -7.08
CA VAL A 337 -4.86 20.47 -7.87
C VAL A 337 -6.39 20.44 -7.89
N ARG A 338 -7.03 21.07 -6.90
CA ARG A 338 -8.48 21.25 -6.90
C ARG A 338 -8.92 22.25 -7.96
N SER A 339 -8.14 23.30 -8.22
CA SER A 339 -8.47 24.35 -9.18
C SER A 339 -7.98 24.08 -10.60
N ASP A 340 -6.97 23.23 -10.78
CA ASP A 340 -6.31 23.00 -12.06
C ASP A 340 -6.19 21.50 -12.37
N ALA A 341 -6.89 21.07 -13.43
CA ALA A 341 -6.90 19.68 -13.90
C ALA A 341 -5.54 19.22 -14.46
N VAL A 342 -4.73 20.13 -15.01
CA VAL A 342 -3.39 19.83 -15.52
C VAL A 342 -2.44 19.56 -14.35
N LEU A 343 -2.50 20.38 -13.30
CA LEU A 343 -1.73 20.13 -12.08
C LEU A 343 -2.18 18.86 -11.36
N TYR A 344 -3.48 18.54 -11.39
CA TYR A 344 -3.98 17.26 -10.88
C TYR A 344 -3.41 16.07 -11.65
N ALA A 345 -3.42 16.11 -12.99
CA ALA A 345 -2.83 15.06 -13.82
C ALA A 345 -1.32 14.94 -13.62
N HIS A 346 -0.61 16.07 -13.50
CA HIS A 346 0.82 16.10 -13.20
C HIS A 346 1.13 15.48 -11.84
N ALA A 347 0.43 15.87 -10.78
CA ALA A 347 0.59 15.32 -9.43
C ALA A 347 0.37 13.79 -9.41
N ASN A 348 -0.67 13.32 -10.11
CA ASN A 348 -0.93 11.89 -10.26
C ASN A 348 0.20 11.17 -10.99
N ARG A 349 0.72 11.73 -12.10
CA ARG A 349 1.85 11.14 -12.82
C ARG A 349 3.07 11.00 -11.90
N VAL A 350 3.45 12.06 -11.19
CA VAL A 350 4.59 12.05 -10.26
C VAL A 350 4.39 10.97 -9.18
N MET A 351 3.21 10.91 -8.57
CA MET A 351 2.87 9.86 -7.60
C MET A 351 3.02 8.43 -8.17
N HIS A 352 2.62 8.19 -9.42
CA HIS A 352 2.74 6.87 -10.04
C HIS A 352 4.20 6.52 -10.36
N LEU A 353 5.04 7.48 -10.72
CA LEU A 353 6.49 7.26 -10.91
C LEU A 353 7.18 6.82 -9.62
N GLU A 354 6.72 7.32 -8.47
CA GLU A 354 7.26 7.00 -7.14
C GLU A 354 6.59 5.77 -6.48
N THR A 355 6.01 4.86 -7.28
CA THR A 355 5.38 3.62 -6.77
C THR A 355 6.34 2.43 -6.67
N ASN A 356 7.47 2.44 -7.40
CA ASN A 356 8.44 1.35 -7.34
C ASN A 356 9.31 1.44 -6.07
N PRO A 357 9.26 0.47 -5.15
CA PRO A 357 9.98 0.54 -3.87
C PRO A 357 11.51 0.63 -4.02
N GLY A 358 12.09 0.21 -5.14
CA GLY A 358 13.54 0.23 -5.36
C GLY A 358 14.12 1.62 -5.64
N ASN A 359 13.32 2.55 -6.15
CA ASN A 359 13.78 3.90 -6.51
C ASN A 359 12.85 5.02 -6.02
N ALA A 360 11.71 4.68 -5.42
CA ALA A 360 10.76 5.66 -4.93
C ALA A 360 11.37 6.55 -3.83
N ARG A 361 11.12 7.85 -3.97
CA ARG A 361 11.41 8.89 -2.98
C ARG A 361 10.20 9.10 -2.07
N ALA A 362 10.43 9.83 -0.98
CA ALA A 362 9.32 10.32 -0.18
C ALA A 362 8.50 11.35 -0.99
N LEU A 363 7.20 11.45 -0.74
CA LEU A 363 6.35 12.48 -1.32
C LEU A 363 5.81 13.38 -0.21
N VAL A 364 5.58 14.65 -0.52
CA VAL A 364 4.88 15.58 0.37
C VAL A 364 3.86 16.39 -0.40
N GLN A 365 2.67 16.56 0.16
CA GLN A 365 1.63 17.43 -0.39
C GLN A 365 1.07 18.34 0.70
N ALA A 366 1.02 19.63 0.40
CA ALA A 366 0.39 20.60 1.29
C ALA A 366 -1.14 20.54 1.20
N HIS A 367 -1.80 20.62 2.35
CA HIS A 367 -3.24 20.74 2.50
C HIS A 367 -3.57 21.93 3.40
N GLY A 368 -4.28 22.93 2.87
CA GLY A 368 -4.61 24.18 3.54
C GLY A 368 -3.69 25.34 3.12
N GLU A 369 -4.05 26.55 3.54
CA GLU A 369 -3.35 27.79 3.18
C GLU A 369 -2.74 28.48 4.42
N GLY A 370 -1.66 29.23 4.20
CA GLY A 370 -1.04 30.07 5.24
C GLY A 370 -0.54 29.27 6.44
N SER A 371 -0.72 29.82 7.65
CA SER A 371 -0.19 29.26 8.90
C SER A 371 -0.91 27.99 9.39
N ILE A 372 -2.06 27.66 8.81
CA ILE A 372 -2.82 26.44 9.14
C ILE A 372 -2.53 25.27 8.19
N ALA A 373 -1.75 25.51 7.14
CA ALA A 373 -1.37 24.50 6.17
C ALA A 373 -0.64 23.34 6.86
N ARG A 374 -0.94 22.13 6.41
CA ARG A 374 -0.31 20.91 6.90
C ARG A 374 0.20 20.10 5.73
N ASP A 375 1.39 19.53 5.90
CA ASP A 375 1.98 18.63 4.94
C ASP A 375 1.53 17.21 5.24
N VAL A 376 0.97 16.53 4.24
CA VAL A 376 0.81 15.08 4.25
C VAL A 376 2.09 14.50 3.66
N TRP A 377 2.86 13.83 4.53
CA TRP A 377 4.11 13.18 4.18
C TRP A 377 3.86 11.70 3.88
N LEU A 378 4.45 11.20 2.81
CA LEU A 378 4.42 9.79 2.42
C LEU A 378 5.86 9.28 2.39
N ASN A 379 6.16 8.32 3.26
CA ASN A 379 7.40 7.57 3.16
C ASN A 379 7.39 6.69 1.92
N PRO A 380 8.54 6.31 1.35
CA PRO A 380 8.61 5.42 0.19
C PRO A 380 7.82 4.11 0.38
N PRO A 381 7.32 3.47 -0.70
CA PRO A 381 6.53 2.24 -0.64
C PRO A 381 7.24 1.10 0.11
N PRO A 382 6.49 0.18 0.73
CA PRO A 382 7.06 -0.93 1.47
C PRO A 382 7.85 -1.86 0.54
N ILE A 383 8.98 -2.38 1.03
CA ILE A 383 9.74 -3.41 0.31
C ILE A 383 8.90 -4.70 0.27
N PRO A 384 8.71 -5.33 -0.91
CA PRO A 384 7.93 -6.56 -1.03
C PRO A 384 8.45 -7.67 -0.11
N LEU A 385 7.54 -8.59 0.24
CA LEU A 385 7.91 -9.79 0.97
C LEU A 385 8.77 -10.71 0.08
N THR A 386 9.74 -11.37 0.69
CA THR A 386 10.41 -12.52 0.07
C THR A 386 9.44 -13.69 -0.05
N THR A 387 9.76 -14.69 -0.88
CA THR A 387 8.95 -15.92 -0.98
C THR A 387 8.75 -16.58 0.37
N ALA A 388 9.84 -16.75 1.15
CA ALA A 388 9.75 -17.37 2.48
C ALA A 388 8.87 -16.56 3.47
N GLU A 389 8.90 -15.23 3.41
CA GLU A 389 8.01 -14.40 4.23
C GLU A 389 6.56 -14.45 3.77
N MET A 390 6.34 -14.56 2.46
CA MET A 390 5.02 -14.71 1.89
C MET A 390 4.42 -16.06 2.30
N ASP A 391 5.17 -17.15 2.15
CA ASP A 391 4.79 -18.49 2.61
C ASP A 391 4.48 -18.47 4.10
N TYR A 392 5.35 -17.87 4.92
CA TYR A 392 5.10 -17.69 6.36
C TYR A 392 3.75 -17.02 6.66
N VAL A 393 3.39 -15.94 5.95
CA VAL A 393 2.12 -15.22 6.16
C VAL A 393 0.91 -16.06 5.71
N PHE A 394 1.06 -16.84 4.64
CA PHE A 394 0.00 -17.67 4.08
C PHE A 394 -0.20 -19.01 4.81
N ASP A 395 0.83 -19.50 5.50
CA ASP A 395 0.83 -20.71 6.31
C ASP A 395 0.38 -20.48 7.76
N LEU A 396 0.05 -19.24 8.12
CA LEU A 396 -0.55 -18.94 9.43
C LEU A 396 -1.85 -19.75 9.63
N PRO A 397 -2.23 -20.05 10.89
CA PRO A 397 -3.35 -20.94 11.22
C PRO A 397 -4.72 -20.27 11.00
N TYR A 398 -5.09 -20.04 9.74
CA TYR A 398 -6.41 -19.58 9.35
C TYR A 398 -7.45 -20.69 9.53
N ALA A 399 -8.63 -20.36 10.06
CA ALA A 399 -9.77 -21.27 10.11
C ALA A 399 -10.33 -21.57 8.70
N ARG A 400 -10.06 -20.68 7.74
CA ARG A 400 -10.54 -20.72 6.34
C ARG A 400 -12.08 -20.71 6.22
N SER A 401 -12.76 -20.20 7.23
CA SER A 401 -14.21 -20.11 7.32
C SER A 401 -14.66 -18.75 7.88
N PRO A 402 -15.94 -18.38 7.67
CA PRO A 402 -16.55 -17.26 8.38
C PRO A 402 -16.55 -17.49 9.88
N HIS A 403 -16.58 -16.40 10.64
CA HIS A 403 -16.71 -16.48 12.09
C HIS A 403 -17.99 -17.25 12.50
N PRO A 404 -17.95 -18.15 13.52
CA PRO A 404 -19.10 -18.97 13.92
C PRO A 404 -20.34 -18.18 14.32
N ARG A 405 -20.18 -16.92 14.74
CA ARG A 405 -21.29 -15.98 15.03
C ARG A 405 -22.25 -15.80 13.84
N TYR A 406 -21.77 -16.00 12.61
CA TYR A 406 -22.59 -15.92 11.41
C TYR A 406 -23.20 -17.26 11.01
N ALA A 407 -23.01 -18.34 11.77
CA ALA A 407 -23.54 -19.63 11.39
C ALA A 407 -25.07 -19.69 11.56
N ASP A 408 -25.72 -20.54 10.76
CA ASP A 408 -27.13 -20.90 10.97
C ASP A 408 -27.29 -21.76 12.25
N GLU A 409 -28.54 -22.11 12.59
CA GLU A 409 -28.86 -22.96 13.76
C GLU A 409 -28.15 -24.34 13.72
N ARG A 410 -27.67 -24.77 12.55
CA ARG A 410 -26.96 -26.03 12.33
C ARG A 410 -25.44 -25.85 12.24
N GLY A 411 -24.92 -24.65 12.48
CA GLY A 411 -23.48 -24.35 12.43
C GLY A 411 -22.92 -24.16 11.02
N ARG A 412 -23.77 -23.94 10.01
CA ARG A 412 -23.36 -23.80 8.60
C ARG A 412 -23.36 -22.34 8.15
N HIS A 413 -22.60 -22.07 7.09
CA HIS A 413 -22.49 -20.76 6.45
C HIS A 413 -23.08 -20.78 5.03
N ASP A 414 -24.10 -21.61 4.81
CA ASP A 414 -24.83 -21.75 3.56
C ASP A 414 -26.24 -21.16 3.66
N GLY A 415 -26.93 -21.06 2.52
CA GLY A 415 -28.29 -20.54 2.46
C GLY A 415 -28.40 -19.07 2.94
N ALA A 416 -29.16 -18.85 4.03
CA ALA A 416 -29.51 -17.52 4.51
C ALA A 416 -28.35 -16.76 5.18
N THR A 417 -27.33 -17.46 5.71
CA THR A 417 -26.18 -16.83 6.36
C THR A 417 -24.94 -16.73 5.47
N LYS A 418 -25.11 -17.11 4.20
CA LYS A 418 -24.06 -17.16 3.20
C LYS A 418 -23.38 -15.81 3.00
N ILE A 419 -22.05 -15.81 2.95
CA ILE A 419 -21.25 -14.66 2.55
C ILE A 419 -20.77 -14.90 1.11
N PRO A 420 -21.35 -14.22 0.09
CA PRO A 420 -21.07 -14.52 -1.32
C PRO A 420 -19.58 -14.49 -1.69
N ALA A 421 -18.82 -13.53 -1.16
CA ALA A 421 -17.40 -13.41 -1.42
C ALA A 421 -16.62 -14.63 -0.92
N TRP A 422 -16.94 -15.16 0.27
CA TRP A 422 -16.29 -16.35 0.79
C TRP A 422 -16.70 -17.62 0.02
N GLU A 423 -17.98 -17.76 -0.33
CA GLU A 423 -18.46 -18.90 -1.12
C GLU A 423 -17.70 -19.03 -2.45
N MET A 424 -17.49 -17.91 -3.13
CA MET A 424 -16.77 -17.86 -4.40
C MET A 424 -15.31 -18.34 -4.24
N ILE A 425 -14.65 -17.99 -3.14
CA ILE A 425 -13.19 -18.13 -3.00
C ILE A 425 -12.73 -19.31 -2.15
N ARG A 426 -13.62 -19.99 -1.42
CA ARG A 426 -13.26 -21.03 -0.41
C ARG A 426 -12.46 -22.21 -0.97
N PHE A 427 -12.57 -22.47 -2.28
CA PHE A 427 -11.85 -23.54 -2.98
C PHE A 427 -10.86 -23.00 -4.02
N SER A 428 -10.63 -21.68 -4.05
CA SER A 428 -9.74 -21.04 -5.02
C SER A 428 -8.28 -21.11 -4.59
N ILE A 429 -7.39 -21.18 -5.58
CA ILE A 429 -5.94 -21.07 -5.38
C ILE A 429 -5.52 -19.63 -5.63
N LYS A 430 -4.69 -19.07 -4.74
CA LYS A 430 -4.16 -17.73 -4.90
C LYS A 430 -2.96 -17.75 -5.85
N ILE A 431 -3.12 -17.14 -7.03
CA ILE A 431 -2.06 -17.04 -8.04
C ILE A 431 -1.26 -15.73 -7.96
N MET A 432 -1.82 -14.69 -7.34
CA MET A 432 -1.17 -13.38 -7.19
C MET A 432 -1.59 -12.69 -5.89
N ARG A 433 -0.74 -11.79 -5.39
CA ARG A 433 -1.02 -10.95 -4.23
C ARG A 433 -0.73 -9.48 -4.53
N GLY A 434 -1.67 -8.62 -4.16
CA GLY A 434 -1.58 -7.18 -4.34
C GLY A 434 -2.08 -6.74 -5.71
N CYS A 435 -2.53 -5.49 -5.78
CA CYS A 435 -2.88 -4.80 -7.02
C CYS A 435 -1.93 -3.60 -7.15
N PHE A 436 -1.48 -3.28 -8.37
CA PHE A 436 -0.65 -2.09 -8.62
C PHE A 436 -1.37 -0.79 -8.23
N GLY A 437 -2.70 -0.83 -8.09
CA GLY A 437 -3.52 0.33 -7.76
C GLY A 437 -3.85 1.14 -9.01
N GLY A 438 -4.24 2.40 -8.82
CA GLY A 438 -4.65 3.31 -9.90
C GLY A 438 -6.16 3.35 -10.14
N CYS A 439 -6.94 2.53 -9.42
CA CYS A 439 -8.39 2.64 -9.45
C CYS A 439 -8.83 4.00 -8.90
N THR A 440 -9.70 4.68 -9.63
CA THR A 440 -10.38 5.90 -9.19
C THR A 440 -11.85 5.57 -9.09
N PHE A 441 -12.42 5.74 -7.90
CA PHE A 441 -13.78 5.32 -7.58
C PHE A 441 -14.70 6.48 -7.29
#